data_AF-A0A952EPJ2-F1
#
_entry.id   AF-A0A952EPJ2-F1
#
_cell.length_a   1.000
_cell.length_b   1.000
_cell.length_c   1.000
_cell.angle_alpha   90.00
_cell.angle_beta   90.00
_cell.angle_gamma   90.00
#
_symmetry.space_group_name_H-M   'P 1'
#
loop_
_entity.id
_entity.type
_entity.pdbx_description
1 polymer ?
#
loop_
_entity_poly.entity_id
_entity_poly.type
_entity_poly.pdbx_seq_one_letter_code
_entity_poly.pdbx_strand_id
1 'polypeptide(L)'
;MTNQAQDPTQFFMTAPSPCGYIPGQMERKVFTHLIGRRAKSLNNLLSEAGFRRSQTIAYRPACERCSACVSVRVPVDEFTPSRNLARVLEKNADLMGTEVPNTASAEHYGLFRSYLSARHTEGGMIDMNILDFTLMIEDTHVDTELVEYRRRSTEPGFFGQATGPLLATALTDVLADGLSMVYSFYDPQESQRSLGTYMILDHIERTRKRGLPYLYLGYWIPGSRKMAYKARFLPQERLGTNGWARVERYSDT
;
A
#
# COMPACT_ATOMS: atom_id res chain seq x y z
N MET A 1 -16.42 36.48 11.17
CA MET A 1 -15.36 35.72 10.46
C MET A 1 -14.29 35.37 11.48
N THR A 2 -14.41 34.22 12.13
CA THR A 2 -13.43 33.76 13.13
C THR A 2 -12.26 33.12 12.40
N ASN A 3 -11.15 33.86 12.37
CA ASN A 3 -9.87 33.42 11.86
C ASN A 3 -9.34 32.33 12.81
N GLN A 4 -9.64 31.05 12.53
CA GLN A 4 -8.99 29.95 13.21
C GLN A 4 -7.52 29.97 12.80
N ALA A 5 -6.66 30.47 13.69
CA ALA A 5 -5.22 30.32 13.58
C ALA A 5 -4.92 28.83 13.33
N GLN A 6 -4.36 28.53 12.16
CA GLN A 6 -4.03 27.16 11.78
C GLN A 6 -2.84 26.72 12.64
N ASP A 7 -3.05 25.75 13.52
CA ASP A 7 -1.93 25.13 14.23
C ASP A 7 -0.94 24.57 13.18
N PRO A 8 0.34 24.97 13.24
CA PRO A 8 1.33 24.54 12.27
C PRO A 8 1.52 23.02 12.37
N THR A 9 1.57 22.33 11.23
CA THR A 9 1.89 20.90 11.18
C THR A 9 3.31 20.70 11.70
N GLN A 10 3.45 19.99 12.81
CA GLN A 10 4.74 19.68 13.41
C GLN A 10 5.34 18.43 12.76
N PHE A 11 6.63 18.50 12.43
CA PHE A 11 7.39 17.35 11.95
C PHE A 11 8.43 16.94 12.99
N PHE A 12 8.54 15.63 13.18
CA PHE A 12 9.48 15.00 14.10
C PHE A 12 10.45 14.15 13.29
N MET A 13 11.62 13.86 13.88
CA MET A 13 12.63 13.02 13.25
C MET A 13 13.03 11.90 14.19
N THR A 14 13.08 10.67 13.68
CA THR A 14 13.52 9.52 14.48
C THR A 14 15.03 9.58 14.74
N ALA A 15 15.45 8.91 15.83
CA ALA A 15 16.84 8.52 15.99
C ALA A 15 17.28 7.58 14.85
N PRO A 16 18.58 7.54 14.50
CA PRO A 16 19.10 6.56 13.55
C PRO A 16 18.89 5.12 14.03
N SER A 17 18.43 4.25 13.14
CA SER A 17 18.33 2.80 13.36
C SER A 17 18.88 2.02 12.16
N PRO A 18 19.23 0.73 12.28
CA PRO A 18 19.64 -0.08 11.12
C PRO A 18 18.57 -0.07 10.02
N CYS A 19 18.99 0.08 8.76
CA CYS A 19 18.07 0.10 7.62
C CYS A 19 17.49 -1.28 7.35
N GLY A 20 16.16 -1.38 7.25
CA GLY A 20 15.47 -2.65 6.99
C GLY A 20 15.62 -3.19 5.56
N TYR A 21 16.18 -2.40 4.64
CA TYR A 21 16.24 -2.72 3.21
C TYR A 21 17.65 -2.87 2.63
N ILE A 22 18.62 -2.10 3.12
CA ILE A 22 19.99 -2.08 2.62
C ILE A 22 20.93 -2.41 3.79
N PRO A 23 21.54 -3.61 3.82
CA PRO A 23 22.46 -4.00 4.88
C PRO A 23 23.62 -3.02 5.04
N GLY A 24 24.01 -2.72 6.29
CA GLY A 24 25.11 -1.81 6.62
C GLY A 24 24.77 -0.32 6.52
N GLN A 25 23.56 0.05 6.09
CA GLN A 25 23.08 1.43 6.09
C GLN A 25 22.25 1.74 7.35
N MET A 26 22.22 3.02 7.72
CA MET A 26 21.34 3.54 8.78
C MET A 26 20.15 4.27 8.16
N GLU A 27 18.98 4.12 8.77
CA GLU A 27 17.76 4.84 8.38
C GLU A 27 17.32 5.85 9.44
N ARG A 28 16.69 6.93 8.96
CA ARG A 28 15.95 7.91 9.75
C ARG A 28 14.67 8.24 9.02
N LYS A 29 13.64 8.66 9.76
CA LYS A 29 12.35 9.06 9.19
C LYS A 29 11.98 10.42 9.73
N VAL A 30 11.51 11.30 8.85
CA VAL A 30 10.70 12.45 9.24
C VAL A 30 9.24 12.00 9.29
N PHE A 31 8.49 12.40 10.30
CA PHE A 31 7.09 12.01 10.44
C PHE A 31 6.22 13.10 11.06
N THR A 32 4.92 12.99 10.87
CA THR A 32 3.90 13.84 11.50
C THR A 32 2.64 13.02 11.79
N HIS A 33 1.77 13.55 12.64
CA HIS A 33 0.51 12.92 13.00
C HIS A 33 -0.62 13.37 12.07
N LEU A 34 -1.41 12.40 11.61
CA LEU A 34 -2.65 12.60 10.86
C LEU A 34 -3.83 12.46 11.82
N ILE A 35 -4.12 13.52 12.57
CA ILE A 35 -5.18 13.52 13.60
C ILE A 35 -6.21 14.62 13.32
N GLY A 36 -7.46 14.31 13.60
CA GLY A 36 -8.57 15.26 13.55
C GLY A 36 -8.98 15.67 12.15
N ARG A 37 -9.73 16.78 12.06
CA ARG A 37 -10.47 17.18 10.84
C ARG A 37 -9.58 17.47 9.61
N ARG A 38 -8.30 17.76 9.81
CA ARG A 38 -7.34 18.04 8.73
C ARG A 38 -6.57 16.82 8.25
N ALA A 39 -6.72 15.66 8.91
CA ALA A 39 -5.94 14.47 8.59
C ALA A 39 -6.09 14.06 7.12
N LYS A 40 -7.32 14.08 6.58
CA LYS A 40 -7.59 13.76 5.16
C LYS A 40 -6.83 14.69 4.21
N SER A 41 -7.01 16.00 4.31
CA SER A 41 -6.34 16.95 3.40
C SER A 41 -4.82 16.93 3.56
N LEU A 42 -4.32 16.74 4.78
CA LEU A 42 -2.90 16.60 5.04
C LEU A 42 -2.32 15.31 4.43
N ASN A 43 -3.03 14.18 4.51
CA ASN A 43 -2.60 12.92 3.91
C ASN A 43 -2.48 13.02 2.39
N ASN A 44 -3.39 13.75 1.74
CA ASN A 44 -3.31 14.02 0.29
C ASN A 44 -2.02 14.77 -0.06
N LEU A 45 -1.79 15.92 0.57
CA LEU A 45 -0.60 16.74 0.35
C LEU A 45 0.70 15.95 0.64
N LEU A 46 0.73 15.20 1.74
CA LEU A 46 1.92 14.44 2.13
C LEU A 46 2.19 13.26 1.20
N SER A 47 1.15 12.59 0.69
CA SER A 47 1.29 11.50 -0.27
C SER A 47 1.92 11.98 -1.59
N GLU A 48 1.48 13.15 -2.09
CA GLU A 48 2.10 13.81 -3.24
C GLU A 48 3.57 14.20 -2.97
N ALA A 49 3.88 14.60 -1.74
CA ALA A 49 5.24 14.90 -1.28
C ALA A 49 6.08 13.64 -0.95
N GLY A 50 5.55 12.45 -1.24
CA GLY A 50 6.24 11.17 -1.11
C GLY A 50 6.29 10.61 0.30
N PHE A 51 5.42 11.05 1.21
CA PHE A 51 5.22 10.38 2.49
C PHE A 51 4.39 9.10 2.29
N ARG A 52 4.55 8.16 3.22
CA ARG A 52 3.67 7.01 3.38
C ARG A 52 2.99 7.05 4.73
N ARG A 53 1.84 6.38 4.85
CA ARG A 53 1.09 6.27 6.11
C ARG A 53 1.35 4.93 6.81
N SER A 54 1.27 4.96 8.13
CA SER A 54 1.12 3.80 9.01
C SER A 54 0.27 4.26 10.20
N GLN A 55 -0.92 3.68 10.39
CA GLN A 55 -1.89 4.14 11.40
C GLN A 55 -2.12 5.67 11.28
N THR A 56 -2.06 6.40 12.39
CA THR A 56 -2.21 7.85 12.46
C THR A 56 -0.93 8.63 12.17
N ILE A 57 0.10 8.00 11.57
CA ILE A 57 1.39 8.64 11.28
C ILE A 57 1.66 8.65 9.77
N ALA A 58 2.05 9.82 9.24
CA ALA A 58 2.66 9.95 7.92
C ALA A 58 4.18 10.10 8.07
N TYR A 59 4.97 9.36 7.28
CA TYR A 59 6.43 9.36 7.36
C TYR A 59 7.11 9.36 5.99
N ARG A 60 8.30 9.94 5.93
CA ARG A 60 9.21 9.89 4.78
C ARG A 60 10.65 9.57 5.23
N PRO A 61 11.39 8.69 4.53
CA PRO A 61 12.81 8.49 4.77
C PRO A 61 13.59 9.81 4.68
N ALA A 62 14.46 10.04 5.66
CA ALA A 62 15.31 11.21 5.79
C ALA A 62 16.74 10.79 6.19
N CYS A 63 17.26 9.76 5.52
CA CYS A 63 18.57 9.19 5.80
C CYS A 63 19.68 10.17 5.42
N GLU A 64 20.75 10.25 6.21
CA GLU A 64 21.83 11.23 6.01
C GLU A 64 22.72 10.92 4.80
N ARG A 65 22.91 9.64 4.47
CA ARG A 65 23.86 9.17 3.45
C ARG A 65 23.21 8.36 2.32
N CYS A 66 21.88 8.33 2.26
CA CYS A 66 21.14 7.47 1.35
C CYS A 66 19.84 8.12 0.89
N SER A 67 19.55 8.05 -0.41
CA SER A 67 18.31 8.51 -1.05
C SER A 67 17.60 7.39 -1.82
N ALA A 68 17.90 6.12 -1.52
CA ALA A 68 17.42 4.97 -2.29
C ALA A 68 15.90 4.72 -2.19
N CYS A 69 15.23 5.19 -1.14
CA CYS A 69 13.79 5.05 -1.00
C CYS A 69 13.06 6.07 -1.88
N VAL A 70 12.60 5.62 -3.04
CA VAL A 70 11.91 6.46 -4.04
C VAL A 70 10.42 6.19 -3.97
N SER A 71 9.60 7.22 -3.72
CA SER A 71 8.15 7.07 -3.80
C SER A 71 7.73 6.86 -5.25
N VAL A 72 6.85 5.89 -5.50
CA VAL A 72 6.39 5.55 -6.86
C VAL A 72 4.87 5.45 -6.94
N ARG A 73 4.33 5.90 -8.07
CA ARG A 73 2.91 5.79 -8.43
C ARG A 73 2.74 5.37 -9.88
N VAL A 74 1.64 4.72 -10.20
CA VAL A 74 1.30 4.26 -11.56
C VAL A 74 0.23 5.20 -12.13
N PRO A 75 0.47 5.89 -13.26
CA PRO A 75 -0.58 6.58 -14.00
C PRO A 75 -1.51 5.53 -14.62
N VAL A 76 -2.69 5.35 -14.03
CA VAL A 76 -3.51 4.16 -14.28
C VAL A 76 -4.15 4.18 -15.66
N ASP A 77 -4.49 5.34 -16.21
CA ASP A 77 -5.11 5.43 -17.54
C ASP A 77 -4.19 4.98 -18.67
N GLU A 78 -2.88 5.05 -18.46
CA GLU A 78 -1.85 4.68 -19.43
C GLU A 78 -1.30 3.26 -19.18
N PHE A 79 -1.69 2.63 -18.07
CA PHE A 79 -1.19 1.33 -17.70
C PHE A 79 -1.77 0.20 -18.56
N THR A 80 -0.90 -0.48 -19.31
CA THR A 80 -1.25 -1.71 -20.04
C THR A 80 -0.48 -2.91 -19.47
N PRO A 81 -1.17 -3.97 -18.99
CA PRO A 81 -0.50 -5.15 -18.48
C PRO A 81 0.40 -5.80 -19.53
N SER A 82 1.66 -6.06 -19.18
CA SER A 82 2.52 -6.92 -20.00
C SER A 82 1.96 -8.35 -20.09
N ARG A 83 2.42 -9.16 -21.06
CA ARG A 83 1.97 -10.57 -21.21
C ARG A 83 2.04 -11.37 -19.91
N ASN A 84 3.06 -11.15 -19.08
CA ASN A 84 3.19 -11.84 -17.79
C ASN A 84 2.16 -11.36 -16.76
N LEU A 85 1.85 -10.06 -16.74
CA LEU A 85 0.83 -9.50 -15.85
C LEU A 85 -0.59 -9.90 -16.30
N ALA A 86 -0.84 -9.96 -17.61
CA ALA A 86 -2.09 -10.48 -18.17
C ALA A 86 -2.35 -11.94 -17.72
N ARG A 87 -1.34 -12.82 -17.79
CA ARG A 87 -1.45 -14.19 -17.27
C ARG A 87 -1.77 -14.26 -15.78
N VAL A 88 -1.27 -13.30 -14.98
CA VAL A 88 -1.61 -13.22 -13.54
C VAL A 88 -3.08 -12.87 -13.35
N LEU A 89 -3.64 -11.97 -14.17
CA LEU A 89 -5.08 -11.67 -14.15
C LEU A 89 -5.91 -12.92 -14.52
N GLU A 90 -5.55 -13.59 -15.62
CA GLU A 90 -6.24 -14.82 -16.07
C GLU A 90 -6.21 -15.91 -14.99
N LYS A 91 -5.04 -16.14 -14.36
CA LYS A 91 -4.88 -17.16 -13.30
C LYS A 91 -5.74 -16.91 -12.07
N ASN A 92 -6.18 -15.67 -11.86
CA ASN A 92 -6.97 -15.26 -10.70
C ASN A 92 -8.38 -14.78 -11.11
N ALA A 93 -8.85 -15.17 -12.29
CA ALA A 93 -10.19 -14.82 -12.77
C ALA A 93 -11.32 -15.42 -11.89
N ASP A 94 -11.01 -16.45 -11.11
CA ASP A 94 -11.90 -17.04 -10.11
C ASP A 94 -12.03 -16.20 -8.83
N LEU A 95 -11.27 -15.11 -8.69
CA LEU A 95 -11.35 -14.23 -7.53
C LEU A 95 -12.31 -13.06 -7.78
N MET A 96 -12.84 -12.53 -6.69
CA MET A 96 -13.64 -11.32 -6.65
C MET A 96 -13.11 -10.44 -5.51
N GLY A 97 -12.64 -9.25 -5.87
CA GLY A 97 -12.27 -8.23 -4.89
C GLY A 97 -13.47 -7.37 -4.50
N THR A 98 -13.76 -7.25 -3.21
CA THR A 98 -14.89 -6.47 -2.67
C THR A 98 -14.36 -5.39 -1.74
N GLU A 99 -14.81 -4.15 -1.94
CA GLU A 99 -14.52 -3.04 -1.02
C GLU A 99 -15.42 -3.16 0.22
N VAL A 100 -14.82 -3.14 1.39
CA VAL A 100 -15.51 -3.23 2.68
C VAL A 100 -14.96 -2.16 3.64
N PRO A 101 -15.73 -1.77 4.67
CA PRO A 101 -15.22 -0.89 5.72
C PRO A 101 -13.93 -1.43 6.32
N ASN A 102 -13.06 -0.54 6.80
CA ASN A 102 -11.80 -0.91 7.44
C ASN A 102 -12.00 -1.45 8.87
N THR A 103 -12.85 -2.46 9.03
CA THR A 103 -13.10 -3.15 10.30
C THR A 103 -12.33 -4.46 10.32
N ALA A 104 -11.53 -4.67 11.37
CA ALA A 104 -10.77 -5.90 11.53
C ALA A 104 -11.70 -7.07 11.82
N SER A 105 -11.37 -8.25 11.31
CA SER A 105 -12.10 -9.49 11.58
C SER A 105 -11.15 -10.59 12.03
N ALA A 106 -11.69 -11.62 12.68
CA ALA A 106 -10.89 -12.79 13.07
C ALA A 106 -10.32 -13.52 11.85
N GLU A 107 -11.05 -13.57 10.73
CA GLU A 107 -10.58 -14.15 9.46
C GLU A 107 -9.41 -13.33 8.88
N HIS A 108 -9.52 -11.99 8.90
CA HIS A 108 -8.42 -11.10 8.50
C HIS A 108 -7.16 -11.36 9.32
N TYR A 109 -7.29 -11.42 10.65
CA TYR A 109 -6.16 -11.67 11.54
C TYR A 109 -5.54 -13.05 11.32
N GLY A 110 -6.36 -14.09 11.10
CA GLY A 110 -5.89 -15.43 10.75
C GLY A 110 -5.02 -15.45 9.49
N LEU A 111 -5.51 -14.81 8.42
CA LEU A 111 -4.76 -14.69 7.17
C LEU A 111 -3.47 -13.87 7.34
N PHE A 112 -3.54 -12.77 8.09
CA PHE A 112 -2.39 -11.91 8.39
C PHE A 112 -1.29 -12.68 9.15
N ARG A 113 -1.65 -13.46 10.18
CA ARG A 113 -0.68 -14.29 10.92
C ARG A 113 -0.02 -15.33 10.02
N SER A 114 -0.80 -16.04 9.22
CA SER A 114 -0.25 -17.03 8.28
C SER A 114 0.70 -16.38 7.27
N TYR A 115 0.33 -15.22 6.73
CA TYR A 115 1.18 -14.44 5.83
C TYR A 115 2.50 -14.02 6.49
N LEU A 116 2.45 -13.47 7.70
CA LEU A 116 3.64 -13.04 8.44
C LEU A 116 4.57 -14.22 8.72
N SER A 117 4.07 -15.31 9.28
CA SER A 117 4.87 -16.50 9.60
C SER A 117 5.61 -17.08 8.39
N ALA A 118 5.03 -16.96 7.19
CA ALA A 118 5.62 -17.48 5.96
C ALA A 118 6.62 -16.50 5.29
N ARG A 119 6.39 -15.18 5.37
CA ARG A 119 7.16 -14.17 4.62
C ARG A 119 8.10 -13.33 5.46
N HIS A 120 7.84 -13.25 6.75
CA HIS A 120 8.56 -12.43 7.72
C HIS A 120 8.99 -13.36 8.86
N THR A 121 10.17 -13.98 8.72
CA THR A 121 10.77 -14.79 9.79
C THR A 121 11.60 -13.97 10.77
N GLU A 122 11.87 -12.70 10.43
CA GLU A 122 12.63 -11.75 11.23
C GLU A 122 11.95 -10.36 11.16
N GLY A 123 11.67 -9.77 12.33
CA GLY A 123 11.13 -8.40 12.47
C GLY A 123 9.97 -8.29 13.46
N GLY A 124 9.78 -7.10 14.04
CA GLY A 124 8.82 -6.86 15.13
C GLY A 124 7.33 -7.01 14.77
N MET A 125 6.97 -7.21 13.50
CA MET A 125 5.58 -7.46 13.11
C MET A 125 5.10 -8.89 13.45
N ILE A 126 6.02 -9.85 13.61
CA ILE A 126 5.68 -11.26 13.89
C ILE A 126 4.97 -11.40 15.24
N ASP A 127 5.32 -10.53 16.19
CA ASP A 127 4.79 -10.53 17.55
C ASP A 127 3.52 -9.70 17.71
N MET A 128 2.98 -9.13 16.61
CA MET A 128 1.73 -8.36 16.66
C MET A 128 0.57 -9.26 17.08
N ASN A 129 -0.08 -8.88 18.17
CA ASN A 129 -1.29 -9.56 18.63
C ASN A 129 -2.53 -9.02 17.88
N ILE A 130 -3.70 -9.57 18.20
CA ILE A 130 -4.96 -9.19 17.54
C ILE A 130 -5.31 -7.71 17.77
N LEU A 131 -4.97 -7.14 18.93
CA LEU A 131 -5.22 -5.73 19.23
C LEU A 131 -4.31 -4.82 18.39
N ASP A 132 -3.04 -5.17 18.24
CA ASP A 132 -2.11 -4.43 17.38
C ASP A 132 -2.58 -4.47 15.91
N PHE A 133 -3.07 -5.63 15.46
CA PHE A 133 -3.67 -5.79 14.15
C PHE A 133 -4.93 -4.93 13.99
N THR A 134 -5.86 -4.98 14.96
CA THR A 134 -7.07 -4.15 14.95
C THR A 134 -6.72 -2.67 14.87
N LEU A 135 -5.76 -2.19 15.68
CA LEU A 135 -5.30 -0.80 15.61
C LEU A 135 -4.69 -0.47 14.24
N MET A 136 -3.90 -1.36 13.63
CA MET A 136 -3.35 -1.15 12.28
C MET A 136 -4.45 -0.95 11.22
N ILE A 137 -5.57 -1.66 11.35
CA ILE A 137 -6.67 -1.63 10.39
C ILE A 137 -7.65 -0.47 10.65
N GLU A 138 -7.99 -0.24 11.92
CA GLU A 138 -9.10 0.62 12.34
C GLU A 138 -8.65 2.03 12.78
N ASP A 139 -7.44 2.20 13.33
CA ASP A 139 -6.98 3.50 13.87
C ASP A 139 -6.53 4.43 12.74
N THR A 140 -7.50 5.17 12.19
CA THR A 140 -7.30 6.10 11.09
C THR A 140 -8.24 7.30 11.19
N HIS A 141 -7.74 8.47 10.81
CA HIS A 141 -8.53 9.70 10.65
C HIS A 141 -8.63 10.13 9.17
N VAL A 142 -8.26 9.24 8.26
CA VAL A 142 -8.31 9.44 6.80
C VAL A 142 -9.20 8.38 6.17
N ASP A 143 -9.67 8.65 4.96
CA ASP A 143 -10.53 7.70 4.24
C ASP A 143 -9.73 6.44 3.92
N THR A 144 -10.05 5.35 4.60
CA THR A 144 -9.38 4.05 4.49
C THR A 144 -10.43 2.98 4.30
N GLU A 145 -10.16 2.04 3.39
CA GLU A 145 -11.01 0.89 3.12
C GLU A 145 -10.18 -0.39 3.08
N LEU A 146 -10.86 -1.53 3.18
CA LEU A 146 -10.27 -2.83 2.87
C LEU A 146 -10.80 -3.32 1.53
N VAL A 147 -9.94 -4.00 0.78
CA VAL A 147 -10.35 -4.81 -0.36
C VAL A 147 -10.12 -6.27 -0.02
N GLU A 148 -11.21 -7.03 0.10
CA GLU A 148 -11.20 -8.47 0.34
C GLU A 148 -11.24 -9.23 -0.98
N TYR A 149 -10.26 -10.10 -1.22
CA TYR A 149 -10.19 -10.98 -2.38
C TYR A 149 -10.61 -12.39 -2.00
N ARG A 150 -11.84 -12.73 -2.39
CA ARG A 150 -12.44 -14.04 -2.12
C ARG A 150 -12.53 -14.86 -3.38
N ARG A 151 -12.37 -16.18 -3.27
CA ARG A 151 -12.73 -17.09 -4.37
C ARG A 151 -14.24 -16.99 -4.60
N ARG A 152 -14.66 -16.88 -5.85
CA ARG A 152 -16.09 -16.93 -6.21
C ARG A 152 -16.65 -18.27 -5.75
N SER A 153 -17.68 -18.23 -4.91
CA SER A 153 -18.46 -19.40 -4.56
C SER A 153 -19.60 -19.56 -5.57
N THR A 154 -19.97 -20.81 -5.85
CA THR A 154 -21.20 -21.14 -6.59
C THR A 154 -22.45 -21.00 -5.73
N GLU A 155 -22.29 -20.86 -4.42
CA GLU A 155 -23.42 -20.62 -3.52
C GLU A 155 -23.91 -19.16 -3.67
N PRO A 156 -25.23 -18.92 -3.75
CA PRO A 156 -25.75 -17.57 -3.84
C PRO A 156 -25.39 -16.80 -2.57
N GLY A 157 -24.43 -15.88 -2.67
CA GLY A 157 -24.24 -14.86 -1.65
C GLY A 157 -25.43 -13.91 -1.62
N PHE A 158 -25.74 -13.36 -0.45
CA PHE A 158 -26.64 -12.22 -0.39
C PHE A 158 -26.04 -11.05 -1.19
N PHE A 159 -26.83 -10.43 -2.07
CA PHE A 159 -26.43 -9.26 -2.87
C PHE A 159 -25.19 -9.44 -3.76
N GLY A 160 -24.92 -10.66 -4.26
CA GLY A 160 -23.81 -10.89 -5.22
C GLY A 160 -22.41 -10.85 -4.60
N GLN A 161 -22.29 -10.93 -3.26
CA GLN A 161 -21.00 -11.07 -2.58
C GLN A 161 -20.40 -12.46 -2.82
N ALA A 162 -19.09 -12.52 -3.06
CA ALA A 162 -18.36 -13.78 -3.05
C ALA A 162 -18.28 -14.31 -1.61
N THR A 163 -18.88 -15.47 -1.35
CA THR A 163 -18.90 -16.12 -0.03
C THR A 163 -17.78 -17.15 0.15
N GLY A 164 -16.89 -17.30 -0.84
CA GLY A 164 -15.78 -18.24 -0.75
C GLY A 164 -14.68 -17.79 0.22
N PRO A 165 -13.64 -18.63 0.38
CA PRO A 165 -12.53 -18.34 1.29
C PRO A 165 -11.82 -17.04 0.93
N LEU A 166 -11.46 -16.26 1.96
CA LEU A 166 -10.61 -15.08 1.83
C LEU A 166 -9.17 -15.50 1.52
N LEU A 167 -8.64 -15.05 0.39
CA LEU A 167 -7.29 -15.38 -0.06
C LEU A 167 -6.32 -14.21 0.02
N ALA A 168 -6.80 -12.98 -0.05
CA ALA A 168 -5.97 -11.79 0.09
C ALA A 168 -6.77 -10.59 0.59
N THR A 169 -6.07 -9.66 1.21
CA THR A 169 -6.62 -8.40 1.70
C THR A 169 -5.64 -7.26 1.46
N ALA A 170 -6.14 -6.11 1.05
CA ALA A 170 -5.38 -4.86 0.96
C ALA A 170 -6.05 -3.78 1.80
N LEU A 171 -5.25 -3.09 2.63
CA LEU A 171 -5.61 -1.85 3.31
C LEU A 171 -5.22 -0.68 2.42
N THR A 172 -6.21 0.13 2.05
CA THR A 172 -6.08 1.13 0.99
C THR A 172 -6.62 2.48 1.45
N ASP A 173 -5.82 3.53 1.27
CA ASP A 173 -6.28 4.90 1.46
C ASP A 173 -6.91 5.42 0.17
N VAL A 174 -7.99 6.18 0.31
CA VAL A 174 -8.62 6.93 -0.77
C VAL A 174 -8.09 8.37 -0.73
N LEU A 175 -7.30 8.71 -1.74
CA LEU A 175 -6.74 10.05 -1.94
C LEU A 175 -7.58 10.83 -2.97
N ALA A 176 -7.33 12.14 -3.06
CA ALA A 176 -7.98 13.04 -4.00
C ALA A 176 -7.60 12.73 -5.46
N ASP A 177 -6.39 12.21 -5.68
CA ASP A 177 -5.83 11.91 -7.00
C ASP A 177 -5.53 10.41 -7.19
N GLY A 178 -5.96 9.54 -6.28
CA GLY A 178 -5.53 8.16 -6.33
C GLY A 178 -5.98 7.23 -5.22
N LEU A 179 -5.56 5.97 -5.34
CA LEU A 179 -5.57 5.02 -4.23
C LEU A 179 -4.14 4.81 -3.74
N SER A 180 -3.94 4.60 -2.45
CA SER A 180 -2.64 4.26 -1.88
C SER A 180 -2.69 2.92 -1.18
N MET A 181 -1.90 1.96 -1.66
CA MET A 181 -1.78 0.64 -1.03
C MET A 181 -0.90 0.76 0.22
N VAL A 182 -1.55 0.86 1.38
CA VAL A 182 -0.89 1.04 2.68
C VAL A 182 -0.21 -0.27 3.08
N TYR A 183 -1.00 -1.34 3.12
CA TYR A 183 -0.55 -2.67 3.50
C TYR A 183 -1.35 -3.75 2.78
N SER A 184 -0.77 -4.93 2.58
CA SER A 184 -1.46 -6.05 1.96
C SER A 184 -0.91 -7.37 2.47
N PHE A 185 -1.79 -8.36 2.66
CA PHE A 185 -1.45 -9.71 3.09
C PHE A 185 -2.30 -10.72 2.33
N TYR A 186 -1.80 -11.95 2.19
CA TYR A 186 -2.44 -12.98 1.37
C TYR A 186 -2.04 -14.38 1.81
N ASP A 187 -2.79 -15.38 1.36
CA ASP A 187 -2.55 -16.78 1.70
C ASP A 187 -1.21 -17.24 1.12
N PRO A 188 -0.22 -17.60 1.96
CA PRO A 188 1.08 -18.06 1.47
C PRO A 188 1.02 -19.43 0.77
N GLN A 189 -0.03 -20.23 1.01
CA GLN A 189 -0.22 -21.52 0.34
C GLN A 189 -0.58 -21.35 -1.14
N GLU A 190 -1.15 -20.20 -1.50
CA GLU A 190 -1.52 -19.83 -2.87
C GLU A 190 -0.36 -19.14 -3.62
N SER A 191 0.90 -19.43 -3.24
CA SER A 191 2.11 -18.79 -3.80
C SER A 191 2.19 -18.82 -5.34
N GLN A 192 1.68 -19.88 -5.96
CA GLN A 192 1.66 -20.06 -7.41
C GLN A 192 0.80 -18.99 -8.11
N ARG A 193 -0.19 -18.40 -7.44
CA ARG A 193 -1.12 -17.42 -8.02
C ARG A 193 -0.54 -16.02 -8.18
N SER A 194 0.59 -15.73 -7.51
CA SER A 194 1.15 -14.37 -7.47
C SER A 194 0.17 -13.33 -6.91
N LEU A 195 -0.55 -13.65 -5.83
CA LEU A 195 -1.62 -12.82 -5.26
C LEU A 195 -1.22 -11.35 -5.00
N GLY A 196 -0.01 -11.09 -4.48
CA GLY A 196 0.48 -9.72 -4.32
C GLY A 196 0.57 -8.92 -5.63
N THR A 197 0.85 -9.59 -6.75
CA THR A 197 0.82 -8.96 -8.08
C THR A 197 -0.61 -8.70 -8.53
N TYR A 198 -1.48 -9.70 -8.34
CA TYR A 198 -2.87 -9.62 -8.72
C TYR A 198 -3.58 -8.47 -8.00
N MET A 199 -3.38 -8.31 -6.68
CA MET A 199 -3.96 -7.20 -5.92
C MET A 199 -3.56 -5.84 -6.50
N ILE A 200 -2.31 -5.66 -6.91
CA ILE A 200 -1.87 -4.40 -7.53
C ILE A 200 -2.56 -4.17 -8.86
N LEU A 201 -2.68 -5.19 -9.72
CA LEU A 201 -3.35 -5.07 -11.02
C LEU A 201 -4.84 -4.75 -10.85
N ASP A 202 -5.50 -5.39 -9.89
CA ASP A 202 -6.89 -5.10 -9.56
C ASP A 202 -7.06 -3.68 -8.98
N HIS A 203 -6.12 -3.22 -8.13
CA HIS A 203 -6.13 -1.84 -7.63
C HIS A 203 -5.94 -0.82 -8.75
N ILE A 204 -5.08 -1.08 -9.76
CA ILE A 204 -4.96 -0.22 -10.94
C ILE A 204 -6.33 -0.06 -11.62
N GLU A 205 -7.04 -1.16 -11.83
CA GLU A 205 -8.37 -1.14 -12.44
C GLU A 205 -9.42 -0.45 -11.57
N ARG A 206 -9.38 -0.61 -10.24
CA ARG A 206 -10.26 0.12 -9.30
C ARG A 206 -10.03 1.62 -9.35
N THR A 207 -8.76 2.03 -9.29
CA THR A 207 -8.37 3.43 -9.38
C THR A 207 -8.88 4.04 -10.69
N ARG A 208 -8.69 3.34 -11.81
CA ARG A 208 -9.21 3.74 -13.13
C ARG A 208 -10.73 3.87 -13.16
N LYS A 209 -11.46 2.88 -12.63
CA LYS A 209 -12.94 2.91 -12.56
C LYS A 209 -13.47 4.05 -11.70
N ARG A 210 -12.71 4.50 -10.70
CA ARG A 210 -13.03 5.67 -9.88
C ARG A 210 -12.69 7.00 -10.56
N GLY A 211 -12.10 6.98 -11.76
CA GLY A 211 -11.64 8.17 -12.46
C GLY A 211 -10.47 8.87 -11.76
N LEU A 212 -9.72 8.13 -10.95
CA LEU A 212 -8.54 8.66 -10.25
C LEU A 212 -7.29 8.37 -11.10
N PRO A 213 -6.36 9.33 -11.23
CA PRO A 213 -5.23 9.17 -12.15
C PRO A 213 -4.11 8.24 -11.64
N TYR A 214 -3.95 8.08 -10.32
CA TYR A 214 -2.75 7.43 -9.77
C TYR A 214 -3.02 6.29 -8.78
N LEU A 215 -2.26 5.20 -8.91
CA LEU A 215 -2.11 4.20 -7.84
C LEU A 215 -0.75 4.38 -7.17
N TYR A 216 -0.74 4.76 -5.89
CA TYR A 216 0.46 4.89 -5.08
C TYR A 216 0.89 3.52 -4.53
N LEU A 217 2.11 3.10 -4.86
CA LEU A 217 2.70 1.81 -4.41
C LEU A 217 3.72 1.99 -3.28
N GLY A 218 3.90 3.22 -2.80
CA GLY A 218 4.87 3.55 -1.75
C GLY A 218 6.31 3.54 -2.25
N TYR A 219 7.25 3.11 -1.41
CA TYR A 219 8.68 3.15 -1.75
C TYR A 219 9.09 1.97 -2.63
N TRP A 220 9.70 2.27 -3.76
CA TRP A 220 10.61 1.40 -4.50
C TRP A 220 12.03 1.69 -4.05
N ILE A 221 12.84 0.64 -3.93
CA ILE A 221 14.23 0.73 -3.46
C ILE A 221 15.10 -0.01 -4.49
N PRO A 222 15.93 0.70 -5.28
CA PRO A 222 16.85 0.09 -6.22
C PRO A 222 17.73 -0.97 -5.53
N GLY A 223 17.92 -2.12 -6.18
CA GLY A 223 18.73 -3.22 -5.64
C GLY A 223 18.08 -4.05 -4.50
N SER A 224 16.96 -3.62 -3.92
CA SER A 224 16.28 -4.39 -2.89
C SER A 224 15.42 -5.51 -3.50
N ARG A 225 15.80 -6.77 -3.26
CA ARG A 225 15.00 -7.94 -3.72
C ARG A 225 13.56 -7.89 -3.23
N LYS A 226 13.33 -7.40 -1.99
CA LYS A 226 11.99 -7.28 -1.40
C LYS A 226 11.12 -6.25 -2.13
N MET A 227 11.71 -5.19 -2.69
CA MET A 227 10.98 -4.09 -3.34
C MET A 227 11.08 -4.09 -4.88
N ALA A 228 11.87 -4.99 -5.47
CA ALA A 228 12.11 -5.03 -6.91
C ALA A 228 10.83 -5.20 -7.74
N TYR A 229 9.81 -5.89 -7.21
CA TYR A 229 8.58 -6.19 -7.93
C TYR A 229 7.79 -4.93 -8.34
N LYS A 230 7.95 -3.79 -7.65
CA LYS A 230 7.20 -2.55 -7.94
C LYS A 230 7.63 -1.89 -9.25
N ALA A 231 8.85 -2.17 -9.71
CA ALA A 231 9.42 -1.51 -10.88
C ALA A 231 8.87 -2.03 -12.22
N ARG A 232 8.09 -3.14 -12.20
CA ARG A 232 7.51 -3.73 -13.41
C ARG A 232 6.12 -3.19 -13.77
N PHE A 233 5.53 -2.35 -12.92
CA PHE A 233 4.24 -1.72 -13.20
C PHE A 233 4.50 -0.42 -13.94
N LEU A 234 4.69 -0.53 -15.26
CA LEU A 234 5.06 0.57 -16.15
C LEU A 234 3.89 0.94 -17.07
N PRO A 235 3.74 2.21 -17.49
CA PRO A 235 4.55 3.37 -17.06
C PRO A 235 4.43 3.63 -15.55
N GLN A 236 5.47 4.23 -14.97
CA GLN A 236 5.53 4.57 -13.55
C GLN A 236 6.06 5.99 -13.39
N GLU A 237 5.57 6.71 -12.41
CA GLU A 237 6.18 7.96 -11.96
C GLU A 237 6.98 7.73 -10.68
N ARG A 238 8.18 8.31 -10.64
CA ARG A 238 9.11 8.21 -9.52
C ARG A 238 9.41 9.60 -9.00
N LEU A 239 9.28 9.80 -7.69
CA LEU A 239 9.51 11.11 -7.06
C LEU A 239 11.01 11.37 -6.89
N GLY A 240 11.54 12.33 -7.66
CA GLY A 240 12.91 12.82 -7.57
C GLY A 240 13.00 14.24 -6.98
N THR A 241 14.17 14.86 -7.10
CA THR A 241 14.42 16.24 -6.62
C THR A 241 13.60 17.29 -7.38
N ASN A 242 13.31 17.02 -8.66
CA ASN A 242 12.58 17.92 -9.55
C ASN A 242 11.08 17.59 -9.63
N GLY A 243 10.57 16.77 -8.69
CA GLY A 243 9.19 16.28 -8.68
C GLY A 243 9.04 14.90 -9.30
N TRP A 244 7.81 14.58 -9.70
CA TRP A 244 7.45 13.30 -10.29
C TRP A 244 8.00 13.20 -11.72
N ALA A 245 8.84 12.20 -11.96
CA ALA A 245 9.40 11.93 -13.28
C ALA A 245 8.88 10.60 -13.81
N ARG A 246 8.46 10.60 -15.07
CA ARG A 246 7.94 9.42 -15.76
C ARG A 246 9.06 8.48 -16.17
N VAL A 247 8.82 7.19 -15.99
CA VAL A 247 9.70 6.08 -16.36
C VAL A 247 8.91 5.10 -17.21
N GLU A 248 9.37 4.89 -18.44
CA GLU A 248 8.74 4.00 -19.43
C GLU A 248 9.36 2.60 -19.42
N ARG A 249 10.66 2.51 -19.12
CA ARG A 249 11.39 1.24 -19.08
C ARG A 249 12.25 1.13 -17.83
N TYR A 250 12.45 -0.10 -17.37
CA TYR A 250 13.30 -0.37 -16.21
C TYR A 250 14.75 0.09 -16.40
N SER A 251 15.24 0.14 -17.66
CA SER A 251 16.59 0.57 -18.03
C SER A 251 16.84 2.08 -17.94
N ASP A 252 15.79 2.88 -17.73
CA ASP A 252 15.88 4.35 -17.79
C ASP A 252 16.30 4.98 -16.44
N THR A 253 16.84 4.15 -15.53
CA THR A 253 17.39 4.53 -14.21
C THR A 253 18.70 3.84 -13.93
#